data_AF-A0A0P1GKH2-F1
#
_entry.id   AF-A0A0P1GKH2-F1
#
_cell.length_a   1.000
_cell.length_b   1.000
_cell.length_c   1.000
_cell.angle_alpha   90.00
_cell.angle_beta   90.00
_cell.angle_gamma   90.00
#
_symmetry.space_group_name_H-M   'P 1'
#
loop_
_entity.id
_entity.type
_entity.pdbx_description
1 polymer ?
#
loop_
_entity_poly.entity_id
_entity_poly.type
_entity_poly.pdbx_seq_one_letter_code
_entity_poly.pdbx_strand_id
1 'polypeptide(L)' 'MTDKIDPAADLPPDPRDPMTPEQAERLRALSEPLDEPVPEDLTVREADRRIECLEDFATC' A
#
# COMPACT_ATOMS: atom_id res chain seq x y z
N MET A 1 -23.80 22.08 -15.39
CA MET A 1 -22.71 21.12 -15.12
C MET A 1 -22.16 21.49 -13.75
N THR A 2 -22.59 20.80 -12.70
CA THR A 2 -22.12 21.08 -11.34
C THR A 2 -21.07 20.04 -11.04
N ASP A 3 -19.81 20.37 -11.31
CA ASP A 3 -18.66 19.61 -10.81
C ASP A 3 -18.70 19.66 -9.29
N LYS A 4 -19.20 18.57 -8.69
CA LYS A 4 -19.05 18.32 -7.26
C LYS A 4 -17.64 17.83 -7.06
N ILE A 5 -16.70 18.76 -6.91
CA ILE A 5 -15.37 18.46 -6.39
C ILE A 5 -15.60 17.93 -4.98
N ASP A 6 -15.45 16.63 -4.80
CA ASP A 6 -15.48 16.00 -3.48
C ASP A 6 -14.14 16.34 -2.80
N PRO A 7 -14.13 17.19 -1.76
CA PRO A 7 -12.89 17.60 -1.10
C PRO A 7 -12.20 16.43 -0.36
N ALA A 8 -12.88 15.29 -0.18
CA ALA A 8 -12.28 14.09 0.37
C ALA A 8 -11.46 13.30 -0.67
N ALA A 9 -11.65 13.57 -1.98
CA ALA A 9 -10.90 12.88 -3.03
C ALA A 9 -9.41 13.28 -3.11
N ASP A 10 -9.03 14.38 -2.44
CA ASP A 10 -7.67 14.93 -2.44
C ASP A 10 -6.94 14.73 -1.10
N LEU A 11 -7.56 14.00 -0.17
CA LEU A 11 -6.92 13.64 1.10
C LEU A 11 -6.24 12.27 0.97
N PRO A 12 -4.98 12.14 1.40
CA PRO A 12 -4.35 10.82 1.50
C PRO A 12 -5.16 9.92 2.45
N PRO A 13 -5.13 8.60 2.24
CA PRO A 13 -5.86 7.65 3.09
C PRO A 13 -5.39 7.75 4.57
N ASP A 14 -6.27 7.45 5.54
CA ASP A 14 -5.85 7.45 6.95
C ASP A 14 -4.81 6.34 7.13
N PRO A 15 -3.68 6.60 7.81
CA PRO A 15 -2.65 5.57 8.06
C PRO A 15 -3.18 4.33 8.80
N ARG A 16 -4.33 4.42 9.47
CA ARG A 16 -5.02 3.33 10.18
C ARG A 16 -6.10 2.64 9.34
N ASP A 17 -6.42 3.18 8.18
CA ASP A 17 -7.32 2.52 7.24
C ASP A 17 -6.70 1.21 6.76
N PRO A 18 -7.52 0.25 6.31
CA PRO A 18 -7.02 -0.91 5.59
C PRO A 18 -6.14 -0.51 4.42
N MET A 19 -5.13 -1.34 4.13
CA MET A 19 -4.20 -1.17 3.02
C MET A 19 -4.92 -0.87 1.71
N THR A 20 -4.37 0.06 0.93
CA THR A 20 -4.94 0.40 -0.37
C THR A 20 -4.69 -0.70 -1.39
N PRO A 21 -5.53 -0.80 -2.45
CA PRO A 21 -5.29 -1.75 -3.53
C PRO A 21 -3.91 -1.61 -4.19
N GLU A 22 -3.42 -0.38 -4.34
CA GLU A 22 -2.11 -0.10 -4.92
C GLU A 22 -0.96 -0.66 -4.05
N GLN A 23 -1.06 -0.48 -2.74
CA GLN A 23 -0.10 -1.05 -1.80
C GLN A 23 -0.14 -2.59 -1.82
N ALA A 24 -1.32 -3.19 -1.93
CA ALA A 24 -1.49 -4.64 -2.01
C ALA A 24 -0.82 -5.23 -3.25
N GLU A 25 -1.03 -4.61 -4.42
CA GLU A 25 -0.36 -5.01 -5.67
C GLU A 25 1.16 -4.87 -5.55
N ARG A 26 1.65 -3.78 -4.96
CA ARG A 26 3.09 -3.54 -4.80
C ARG A 26 3.73 -4.55 -3.85
N LEU A 27 3.09 -4.87 -2.74
CA LEU A 27 3.53 -5.94 -1.83
C LEU A 27 3.57 -7.29 -2.54
N ARG A 28 2.53 -7.65 -3.30
CA ARG A 28 2.51 -8.91 -4.04
C ARG A 28 3.67 -8.99 -5.04
N ALA A 29 3.93 -7.93 -5.79
CA ALA A 29 5.03 -7.88 -6.74
C ALA A 29 6.42 -8.00 -6.08
N LEU A 30 6.60 -7.41 -4.90
CA LEU A 30 7.86 -7.48 -4.16
C LEU A 30 8.06 -8.81 -3.43
N SER A 31 6.98 -9.43 -2.93
CA SER A 31 7.04 -10.70 -2.21
C SER A 31 7.07 -11.93 -3.11
N GLU A 32 6.51 -11.86 -4.33
CA GLU A 32 6.54 -12.95 -5.32
C GLU A 32 7.94 -13.51 -5.59
N PRO A 33 8.99 -12.70 -5.89
CA PRO A 33 10.34 -13.24 -6.10
C PRO A 33 10.99 -13.80 -4.83
N LEU A 34 10.47 -13.47 -3.65
CA LEU A 34 10.98 -13.91 -2.36
C LEU A 34 10.25 -15.14 -1.80
N ASP A 35 9.19 -15.61 -2.48
CA ASP A 35 8.28 -16.66 -2.01
C ASP A 35 7.73 -16.38 -0.59
N GLU A 36 7.51 -15.09 -0.29
CA GLU A 36 7.09 -14.63 1.03
C GLU A 36 5.57 -14.36 1.07
N PRO A 37 4.85 -14.77 2.13
CA PRO A 37 3.43 -14.46 2.25
C PRO A 37 3.19 -12.96 2.47
N VAL A 38 2.23 -12.39 1.73
CA VAL A 38 1.74 -11.02 1.92
C VAL A 38 0.52 -11.05 2.85
N PRO A 39 0.57 -10.40 4.03
CA PRO A 39 -0.60 -10.25 4.87
C PRO A 39 -1.61 -9.31 4.20
N GLU A 40 -2.87 -9.74 4.08
CA GLU A 40 -3.95 -8.96 3.44
C GLU A 40 -4.65 -8.00 4.41
N ASP A 41 -4.37 -8.12 5.70
CA ASP A 41 -5.00 -7.38 6.81
C ASP A 41 -4.18 -6.18 7.29
N LEU A 42 -3.15 -5.78 6.53
CA LEU A 42 -2.32 -4.63 6.87
C LEU A 42 -3.12 -3.32 6.80
N THR A 43 -2.77 -2.38 7.68
CA THR A 43 -3.15 -0.98 7.51
C THR A 43 -2.26 -0.29 6.46
N VAL A 44 -2.70 0.86 5.95
CA VAL A 44 -1.90 1.70 5.03
C VAL A 44 -0.47 1.91 5.55
N ARG A 45 -0.32 2.27 6.82
CA ARG A 45 0.99 2.50 7.43
C ARG A 45 1.85 1.24 7.55
N GLU A 46 1.22 0.10 7.83
CA GLU A 46 1.93 -1.17 7.94
C GLU A 46 2.36 -1.68 6.57
N ALA A 47 1.51 -1.51 5.56
CA ALA A 47 1.82 -1.80 4.17
C ALA A 47 2.99 -0.94 3.67
N ASP A 48 2.97 0.37 3.90
CA ASP A 48 4.08 1.27 3.50
C ASP A 48 5.42 0.83 4.11
N ARG A 49 5.45 0.58 5.43
CA ARG A 49 6.68 0.10 6.08
C ARG A 49 7.14 -1.24 5.52
N ARG A 50 6.21 -2.11 5.16
CA ARG A 50 6.54 -3.42 4.61
C ARG A 50 7.08 -3.32 3.19
N ILE A 51 6.50 -2.45 2.36
CA ILE A 51 6.99 -2.13 1.02
C ILE A 51 8.42 -1.60 1.12
N GLU A 52 8.67 -0.59 1.97
CA GLU A 52 10.01 -0.02 2.17
C GLU A 52 11.05 -1.08 2.55
N CYS A 53 10.73 -1.94 3.53
CA CYS A 53 11.61 -3.05 3.91
C CYS A 53 11.90 -4.03 2.76
N LEU A 54 10.91 -4.33 1.92
CA LEU A 54 11.06 -5.25 0.80
C LEU A 54 11.82 -4.61 -0.38
N GLU A 55 11.61 -3.32 -0.64
CA GLU A 55 12.35 -2.55 -1.64
C GLU A 55 13.84 -2.44 -1.26
N ASP A 56 14.13 -2.21 0.02
CA ASP A 56 15.50 -2.21 0.55
C ASP A 56 16.17 -3.58 0.40
N PHE A 57 15.43 -4.67 0.66
CA PHE A 57 15.94 -6.02 0.50
C PHE A 57 16.22 -6.37 -0.97
N ALA A 58 15.31 -5.97 -1.89
CA ALA A 58 15.46 -6.23 -3.31
C ALA A 58 16.61 -5.45 -3.97
N THR A 59 17.10 -4.39 -3.32
CA THR A 59 18.19 -3.54 -3.83
C THR A 59 19.58 -4.00 -3.36
N CYS A 60 19.68 -4.95 -2.42
CA CYS A 60 20.94 -5.53 -1.93
C CYS A 60 21.42 -6.72 -2.76
#